data_AF-A0A2E4DEQ2-F1
#
_entry.id   AF-A0A2E4DEQ2-F1
#
_cell.length_a   1.000
_cell.length_b   1.000
_cell.length_c   1.000
_cell.angle_alpha   90.00
_cell.angle_beta   90.00
_cell.angle_gamma   90.00
#
_symmetry.space_group_name_H-M   'P 1'
#
loop_
_entity.id
_entity.type
_entity.pdbx_description
1 polymer ?
#
loop_
_entity_poly.entity_id
_entity_poly.type
_entity_poly.pdbx_seq_one_letter_code
_entity_poly.pdbx_strand_id
1 'polypeptide(L)'
;MKNLKLIALLFVLFSFTAKATVWIMIGDPSENKIGAIGMSSGHIGKKTFALADNTGMVGIGSWYVSRAQRRLSPILYQSLGSWDMLNAISAEANRKRGSYYRRVTLIRSNFYTGSLASDGCHGENYYCGESTGEHFAITGGGLTGPEVINNTRDLIEFNKTRNLPLECQLMQAMRKLHDTGGEWKLFERLVFAVDDLNLYNDADMKIFYRKGRHENDLFSDLQRYLAKRDVYCN
;
A
#
# COMPACT_ATOMS: atom_id res chain seq x y z
N MET A 1 -37.15 -11.58 25.86
CA MET A 1 -36.39 -12.35 24.84
C MET A 1 -36.51 -11.83 23.39
N LYS A 2 -37.60 -11.14 22.98
CA LYS A 2 -37.73 -10.60 21.60
C LYS A 2 -36.75 -9.45 21.27
N ASN A 3 -36.36 -8.64 22.26
CA ASN A 3 -35.47 -7.49 22.06
C ASN A 3 -33.99 -7.88 21.84
N LEU A 4 -33.54 -9.02 22.36
CA LEU A 4 -32.15 -9.48 22.23
C LEU A 4 -31.82 -9.92 20.78
N LYS A 5 -32.80 -10.51 20.10
CA LYS A 5 -32.67 -10.90 18.68
C LYS A 5 -32.63 -9.70 17.74
N LEU A 6 -33.32 -8.60 18.08
CA LEU A 6 -33.32 -7.37 17.29
C LEU A 6 -31.98 -6.62 17.41
N ILE A 7 -31.39 -6.58 18.61
CA ILE A 7 -30.05 -6.00 18.85
C ILE A 7 -28.97 -6.81 18.13
N ALA A 8 -29.04 -8.14 18.15
CA ALA A 8 -28.13 -9.00 17.38
C ALA A 8 -28.27 -8.79 15.85
N LEU A 9 -29.50 -8.64 15.35
CA LEU A 9 -29.74 -8.36 13.92
C LEU A 9 -29.24 -6.97 13.50
N LEU A 10 -29.36 -5.97 14.38
CA LEU A 10 -28.81 -4.63 14.18
C LEU A 10 -27.28 -4.63 14.21
N PHE A 11 -26.62 -5.41 15.06
CA PHE A 11 -25.16 -5.57 15.04
C PHE A 11 -24.65 -6.23 13.74
N VAL A 12 -25.41 -7.19 13.19
CA VAL A 12 -25.10 -7.81 11.89
C VAL A 12 -25.33 -6.83 10.72
N LEU A 13 -26.34 -5.95 10.80
CA LEU A 13 -26.59 -4.89 9.82
C LEU A 13 -25.59 -3.72 9.92
N PHE A 14 -25.06 -3.44 11.11
CA PHE A 14 -23.97 -2.48 11.36
C PHE A 14 -22.58 -3.05 11.10
N SER A 15 -22.47 -4.20 10.42
CA SER A 15 -21.22 -4.65 9.81
C SER A 15 -20.86 -3.78 8.60
N PHE A 16 -20.79 -2.46 8.83
CA PHE A 16 -20.28 -1.46 7.91
C PHE A 16 -18.97 -1.98 7.34
N THR A 17 -18.91 -2.00 6.02
CA THR A 17 -17.78 -2.60 5.32
C THR A 17 -16.56 -1.69 5.43
N ALA A 18 -15.86 -1.73 6.56
CA ALA A 18 -14.52 -1.19 6.67
C ALA A 18 -13.68 -1.87 5.58
N LYS A 19 -13.27 -1.08 4.57
CA LYS A 19 -12.46 -1.56 3.44
C LYS A 19 -11.02 -1.22 3.74
N ALA A 20 -10.30 -2.19 4.31
CA ALA A 20 -8.88 -2.09 4.55
C ALA A 20 -8.14 -1.80 3.23
N THR A 21 -7.29 -0.77 3.22
CA THR A 21 -6.37 -0.50 2.10
C THR A 21 -5.08 0.06 2.66
N VAL A 22 -3.97 -0.58 2.27
CA VAL A 22 -2.64 -0.35 2.82
C VAL A 22 -1.61 -0.31 1.69
N TRP A 23 -0.57 0.49 1.90
CA TRP A 23 0.58 0.62 1.03
C TRP A 23 1.85 0.58 1.87
N ILE A 24 2.85 -0.13 1.38
CA ILE A 24 4.22 -0.12 1.85
C ILE A 24 5.09 0.24 0.65
N MET A 25 6.00 1.18 0.85
CA MET A 25 7.01 1.56 -0.13
C MET A 25 8.37 1.51 0.52
N ILE A 26 9.34 0.91 -0.18
CA ILE A 26 10.71 0.74 0.29
C ILE A 26 11.65 1.11 -0.85
N GLY A 27 12.70 1.85 -0.53
CA GLY A 27 13.83 2.12 -1.39
C GLY A 27 15.04 1.38 -0.87
N ASP A 28 15.79 0.77 -1.78
CA ASP A 28 17.07 0.14 -1.50
C ASP A 28 18.17 0.87 -2.26
N PRO A 29 18.91 1.78 -1.60
CA PRO A 29 20.03 2.48 -2.23
C PRO A 29 21.17 1.55 -2.65
N SER A 30 21.32 0.39 -2.03
CA SER A 30 22.41 -0.54 -2.35
C SER A 30 22.17 -1.30 -3.66
N GLU A 31 20.90 -1.63 -3.94
CA GLU A 31 20.48 -2.17 -5.24
C GLU A 31 20.14 -1.08 -6.26
N ASN A 32 20.07 0.19 -5.83
CA ASN A 32 19.54 1.32 -6.60
C ASN A 32 18.11 1.05 -7.12
N LYS A 33 17.24 0.53 -6.25
CA LYS A 33 15.86 0.17 -6.59
C LYS A 33 14.85 0.85 -5.68
N ILE A 34 13.65 1.09 -6.20
CA ILE A 34 12.48 1.45 -5.39
C ILE A 34 11.33 0.50 -5.68
N GLY A 35 10.47 0.30 -4.70
CA GLY A 35 9.36 -0.62 -4.84
C GLY A 35 8.19 -0.29 -3.95
N ALA A 36 7.03 -0.80 -4.36
CA ALA A 36 5.77 -0.62 -3.70
C ALA A 36 4.99 -1.93 -3.67
N ILE A 37 4.38 -2.19 -2.53
CA ILE A 37 3.42 -3.27 -2.36
C ILE A 37 2.19 -2.73 -1.64
N GLY A 38 1.01 -3.08 -2.13
CA GLY A 38 -0.25 -2.63 -1.56
C GLY A 38 -1.27 -3.74 -1.51
N MET A 39 -2.13 -3.72 -0.51
CA MET A 39 -3.23 -4.68 -0.36
C MET A 39 -4.55 -3.98 -0.05
N SER A 40 -5.64 -4.55 -0.55
CA SER A 40 -7.00 -4.06 -0.23
C SER A 40 -8.00 -5.20 -0.13
N SER A 41 -8.95 -5.09 0.82
CA SER A 41 -10.17 -5.91 0.86
C SER A 41 -11.25 -5.40 -0.10
N GLY A 42 -10.96 -4.30 -0.82
CA GLY A 42 -11.78 -3.77 -1.90
C GLY A 42 -11.00 -3.72 -3.21
N HIS A 43 -10.95 -2.54 -3.82
CA HIS A 43 -10.21 -2.37 -5.06
C HIS A 43 -8.87 -1.71 -4.84
N ILE A 44 -7.85 -2.31 -5.43
CA ILE A 44 -6.49 -1.77 -5.58
C ILE A 44 -5.98 -2.09 -6.99
N GLY A 45 -5.09 -1.26 -7.55
CA GLY A 45 -4.55 -1.40 -8.91
C GLY A 45 -4.40 -0.05 -9.63
N LYS A 46 -4.58 -0.03 -10.95
CA LYS A 46 -4.42 1.15 -11.84
C LYS A 46 -5.24 2.41 -11.46
N LYS A 47 -6.18 2.30 -10.51
CA LYS A 47 -7.01 3.41 -10.00
C LYS A 47 -6.57 3.94 -8.63
N THR A 48 -5.60 3.29 -8.00
CA THR A 48 -5.10 3.61 -6.66
C THR A 48 -3.58 3.60 -6.61
N PHE A 49 -2.94 3.42 -7.76
CA PHE A 49 -1.49 3.36 -7.90
C PHE A 49 -1.11 4.10 -9.18
N ALA A 50 -0.01 4.84 -9.09
CA ALA A 50 0.66 5.41 -10.24
C ALA A 50 2.17 5.21 -10.12
N LEU A 51 2.80 4.98 -11.25
CA LEU A 51 4.23 4.72 -11.39
C LEU A 51 4.78 5.71 -12.41
N ALA A 52 5.95 6.27 -12.14
CA ALA A 52 6.70 7.05 -13.10
C ALA A 52 8.12 6.47 -13.12
N ASP A 53 8.45 5.80 -14.23
CA ASP A 53 9.73 5.14 -14.47
C ASP A 53 10.91 6.05 -14.09
N ASN A 54 11.86 5.53 -13.32
CA ASN A 54 13.04 6.20 -12.79
C ASN A 54 12.77 7.48 -11.98
N THR A 55 11.52 7.67 -11.55
CA THR A 55 11.08 8.92 -10.92
C THR A 55 10.44 8.66 -9.56
N GLY A 56 9.54 7.68 -9.47
CA GLY A 56 8.86 7.36 -8.24
C GLY A 56 7.56 6.57 -8.40
N MET A 57 6.99 6.21 -7.26
CA MET A 57 5.72 5.51 -7.16
C MET A 57 4.79 6.21 -6.17
N VAL A 58 3.50 6.16 -6.43
CA VAL A 58 2.49 6.66 -5.50
C VAL A 58 1.33 5.69 -5.33
N GLY A 59 1.04 5.39 -4.07
CA GLY A 59 -0.05 4.57 -3.60
C GLY A 59 -1.12 5.46 -2.98
N ILE A 60 -2.37 5.22 -3.33
CA ILE A 60 -3.51 5.95 -2.79
C ILE A 60 -4.37 4.99 -1.97
N GLY A 61 -4.57 5.32 -0.71
CA GLY A 61 -5.51 4.65 0.20
C GLY A 61 -6.82 5.43 0.30
N SER A 62 -7.92 4.71 0.58
CA SER A 62 -9.29 5.24 0.63
C SER A 62 -9.81 5.74 -0.74
N TRP A 63 -10.77 5.01 -1.32
CA TRP A 63 -11.49 5.36 -2.55
C TRP A 63 -10.65 5.57 -3.84
N TYR A 64 -11.26 5.33 -5.00
CA TYR A 64 -10.56 5.43 -6.29
C TYR A 64 -10.13 6.85 -6.63
N VAL A 65 -8.97 6.96 -7.29
CA VAL A 65 -8.60 8.08 -8.15
C VAL A 65 -8.84 7.64 -9.59
N SER A 66 -9.82 8.23 -10.26
CA SER A 66 -10.09 7.92 -11.66
C SER A 66 -8.83 8.20 -12.49
N ARG A 67 -8.26 7.18 -13.13
CA ARG A 67 -7.04 7.26 -13.96
C ARG A 67 -5.83 7.76 -13.16
N ALA A 68 -5.53 7.14 -12.01
CA ALA A 68 -4.40 7.49 -11.14
C ALA A 68 -3.09 7.67 -11.94
N GLN A 69 -2.71 6.68 -12.75
CA GLN A 69 -1.54 6.76 -13.64
C GLN A 69 -1.50 8.05 -14.47
N ARG A 70 -2.61 8.42 -15.14
CA ARG A 70 -2.65 9.60 -16.01
C ARG A 70 -2.61 10.92 -15.24
N ARG A 71 -3.04 10.92 -13.97
CA ARG A 71 -3.20 12.15 -13.18
C ARG A 71 -2.02 12.41 -12.25
N LEU A 72 -1.46 11.36 -11.67
CA LEU A 72 -0.44 11.47 -10.63
C LEU A 72 0.97 11.31 -11.19
N SER A 73 1.20 10.42 -12.18
CA SER A 73 2.52 10.27 -12.81
C SER A 73 3.07 11.58 -13.40
N PRO A 74 2.27 12.46 -14.05
CA PRO A 74 2.77 13.75 -14.50
C PRO A 74 3.28 14.68 -13.39
N ILE A 75 2.82 14.50 -12.14
CA ILE A 75 3.31 15.27 -10.99
C ILE A 75 4.69 14.75 -10.56
N LEU A 76 4.90 13.43 -10.62
CA LEU A 76 6.19 12.81 -10.30
C LEU A 76 7.30 13.32 -11.22
N TYR A 77 7.03 13.55 -12.50
CA TYR A 77 8.00 14.10 -13.46
C TYR A 77 8.33 15.59 -13.26
N GLN A 78 7.65 16.29 -12.36
CA GLN A 78 7.92 17.71 -12.11
C GLN A 78 9.15 17.87 -11.20
N SER A 79 9.91 18.93 -11.45
CA SER A 79 11.04 19.33 -10.60
C SER A 79 10.56 20.01 -9.31
N LEU A 80 9.83 19.26 -8.48
CA LEU A 80 9.36 19.69 -7.17
C LEU A 80 10.25 19.13 -6.05
N GLY A 81 10.37 19.91 -4.97
CA GLY A 81 10.85 19.39 -3.69
C GLY A 81 9.97 18.23 -3.22
N SER A 82 10.53 17.30 -2.44
CA SER A 82 9.81 16.07 -2.06
C SER A 82 8.52 16.33 -1.28
N TRP A 83 8.53 17.30 -0.37
CA TRP A 83 7.35 17.71 0.38
C TRP A 83 6.29 18.36 -0.52
N ASP A 84 6.70 19.27 -1.41
CA ASP A 84 5.79 19.92 -2.37
C ASP A 84 5.17 18.91 -3.33
N MET A 85 5.93 17.90 -3.75
CA MET A 85 5.42 16.80 -4.56
C MET A 85 4.36 15.98 -3.83
N LEU A 86 4.62 15.60 -2.57
CA LEU A 86 3.65 14.86 -1.75
C LEU A 86 2.34 15.66 -1.59
N ASN A 87 2.44 16.95 -1.32
CA ASN A 87 1.28 17.85 -1.21
C ASN A 87 0.54 18.02 -2.54
N ALA A 88 1.25 18.19 -3.65
CA ALA A 88 0.66 18.30 -4.98
C ALA A 88 -0.10 17.02 -5.37
N ILE A 89 0.47 15.84 -5.06
CA ILE A 89 -0.21 14.56 -5.28
C ILE A 89 -1.43 14.44 -4.39
N SER A 90 -1.33 14.78 -3.09
CA SER A 90 -2.48 14.78 -2.19
C SER A 90 -3.60 15.70 -2.69
N ALA A 91 -3.27 16.92 -3.08
CA ALA A 91 -4.22 17.87 -3.64
C ALA A 91 -4.91 17.32 -4.91
N GLU A 92 -4.16 16.74 -5.85
CA GLU A 92 -4.74 16.17 -7.08
C GLU A 92 -5.57 14.91 -6.80
N ALA A 93 -5.13 14.05 -5.89
CA ALA A 93 -5.89 12.90 -5.44
C ALA A 93 -7.23 13.32 -4.83
N ASN A 94 -7.27 14.47 -4.14
CA ASN A 94 -8.42 15.00 -3.41
C ASN A 94 -9.29 16.00 -4.18
N ARG A 95 -8.86 16.47 -5.36
CA ARG A 95 -9.50 17.53 -6.17
C ARG A 95 -11.02 17.47 -6.35
N LYS A 96 -11.64 16.27 -6.35
CA LYS A 96 -13.06 16.08 -6.69
C LYS A 96 -13.97 15.68 -5.52
N ARG A 97 -13.52 15.72 -4.25
CA ARG A 97 -14.36 15.31 -3.12
C ARG A 97 -14.33 16.34 -2.00
N GLY A 98 -15.52 16.78 -1.58
CA GLY A 98 -15.73 17.80 -0.55
C GLY A 98 -15.69 17.30 0.90
N SER A 99 -15.37 16.03 1.17
CA SER A 99 -15.37 15.51 2.55
C SER A 99 -14.53 14.24 2.79
N TYR A 100 -13.95 13.65 1.74
CA TYR A 100 -13.14 12.44 1.86
C TYR A 100 -11.75 12.74 1.35
N TYR A 101 -10.81 13.03 2.24
CA TYR A 101 -9.43 13.02 1.79
C TYR A 101 -8.97 11.57 1.60
N ARG A 102 -7.97 11.42 0.76
CA ARG A 102 -7.36 10.14 0.41
C ARG A 102 -5.99 10.10 1.05
N ARG A 103 -5.64 8.90 1.48
CA ARG A 103 -4.31 8.64 2.04
C ARG A 103 -3.32 8.54 0.89
N VAL A 104 -2.14 9.11 1.05
CA VAL A 104 -1.09 9.07 0.03
C VAL A 104 0.16 8.43 0.62
N THR A 105 0.80 7.55 -0.15
CA THR A 105 2.13 6.99 0.13
C THR A 105 3.00 7.24 -1.09
N LEU A 106 4.18 7.82 -0.89
CA LEU A 106 5.09 8.22 -1.95
C LEU A 106 6.46 7.60 -1.71
N ILE A 107 7.10 7.16 -2.79
CA ILE A 107 8.55 6.97 -2.87
C ILE A 107 9.06 7.61 -4.16
N ARG A 108 10.22 8.25 -4.08
CA ARG A 108 10.91 8.89 -5.21
C ARG A 108 12.22 8.18 -5.53
N SER A 109 12.75 8.41 -6.72
CA SER A 109 14.03 7.85 -7.17
C SER A 109 15.25 8.34 -6.37
N ASN A 110 15.13 9.42 -5.61
CA ASN A 110 16.14 9.81 -4.61
C ASN A 110 15.93 9.13 -3.24
N PHE A 111 15.14 8.05 -3.19
CA PHE A 111 14.76 7.29 -2.00
C PHE A 111 14.05 8.10 -0.91
N TYR A 112 13.57 9.31 -1.23
CA TYR A 112 12.65 10.01 -0.34
C TYR A 112 11.34 9.24 -0.26
N THR A 113 10.84 9.06 0.95
CA THR A 113 9.55 8.47 1.23
C THR A 113 8.65 9.43 2.00
N GLY A 114 7.36 9.37 1.71
CA GLY A 114 6.37 10.26 2.33
C GLY A 114 5.03 9.56 2.52
N SER A 115 4.30 9.99 3.54
CA SER A 115 2.96 9.48 3.85
C SER A 115 2.07 10.63 4.33
N LEU A 116 0.78 10.57 3.97
CA LEU A 116 -0.29 11.42 4.51
C LEU A 116 -1.53 10.55 4.79
N ALA A 117 -1.59 9.90 5.95
CA ALA A 117 -2.70 9.04 6.39
C ALA A 117 -3.84 9.83 7.03
N SER A 118 -3.51 10.87 7.79
CA SER A 118 -4.44 11.67 8.60
C SER A 118 -5.50 12.35 7.74
N ASP A 119 -5.10 12.87 6.59
CA ASP A 119 -6.01 13.47 5.61
C ASP A 119 -7.13 12.46 5.28
N GLY A 120 -6.81 11.21 4.99
CA GLY A 120 -7.76 10.24 4.45
C GLY A 120 -8.38 9.24 5.42
N CYS A 121 -8.38 9.55 6.71
CA CYS A 121 -9.09 8.73 7.68
C CYS A 121 -10.56 9.11 7.78
N HIS A 122 -11.43 8.11 7.85
CA HIS A 122 -12.89 8.30 7.96
C HIS A 122 -13.36 7.49 9.17
N GLY A 123 -14.42 7.96 9.84
CA GLY A 123 -14.95 7.30 11.06
C GLY A 123 -15.39 5.85 10.87
N GLU A 124 -15.52 5.36 9.64
CA GLU A 124 -15.80 3.94 9.32
C GLU A 124 -14.54 3.06 9.22
N ASN A 125 -13.33 3.65 9.23
CA ASN A 125 -12.07 2.92 9.29
C ASN A 125 -11.67 2.81 10.77
N TYR A 126 -11.67 1.59 11.33
CA TYR A 126 -11.29 1.31 12.73
C TYR A 126 -10.03 2.08 13.17
N TYR A 127 -8.92 1.83 12.48
CA TYR A 127 -7.68 2.57 12.64
C TYR A 127 -7.12 2.95 11.27
N CYS A 128 -6.59 4.17 11.17
CA CYS A 128 -5.68 4.60 10.11
C CYS A 128 -4.36 4.98 10.73
N GLY A 129 -3.27 4.58 10.09
CA GLY A 129 -1.94 4.86 10.57
C GLY A 129 -0.96 5.00 9.45
N GLU A 130 0.17 5.59 9.80
CA GLU A 130 1.32 5.72 8.94
C GLU A 130 2.61 5.61 9.73
N SER A 131 3.66 5.25 9.02
CA SER A 131 5.02 5.35 9.51
C SER A 131 5.94 5.63 8.34
N THR A 132 6.79 6.64 8.50
CA THR A 132 7.88 6.95 7.56
C THR A 132 9.20 6.79 8.28
N GLY A 133 10.15 6.16 7.63
CA GLY A 133 11.54 6.14 8.08
C GLY A 133 12.47 6.36 6.90
N GLU A 134 13.76 6.22 7.14
CA GLU A 134 14.77 6.33 6.10
C GLU A 134 14.48 5.30 4.99
N HIS A 135 14.11 5.78 3.80
CA HIS A 135 13.80 4.97 2.62
C HIS A 135 12.59 4.04 2.72
N PHE A 136 11.68 4.25 3.68
CA PHE A 136 10.39 3.55 3.65
C PHE A 136 9.21 4.43 4.05
N ALA A 137 8.03 4.08 3.57
CA ALA A 137 6.76 4.62 4.03
C ALA A 137 5.71 3.51 4.09
N ILE A 138 4.91 3.53 5.15
CA ILE A 138 3.76 2.67 5.37
C ILE A 138 2.57 3.60 5.56
N THR A 139 1.46 3.33 4.88
CA THR A 139 0.21 4.07 5.07
C THR A 139 -0.94 3.09 4.97
N GLY A 140 -1.88 3.17 5.91
CA GLY A 140 -3.01 2.24 5.95
C GLY A 140 -4.25 2.82 6.58
N GLY A 141 -5.38 2.18 6.31
CA GLY A 141 -6.58 2.40 7.09
C GLY A 141 -7.58 1.28 6.91
N GLY A 142 -8.48 1.14 7.89
CA GLY A 142 -9.27 -0.08 8.08
C GLY A 142 -8.46 -1.17 8.76
N LEU A 143 -7.51 -0.77 9.62
CA LEU A 143 -6.64 -1.64 10.40
C LEU A 143 -7.25 -1.95 11.77
N THR A 144 -6.79 -3.03 12.42
CA THR A 144 -7.20 -3.42 13.78
C THR A 144 -6.68 -2.46 14.85
N GLY A 145 -5.47 -1.91 14.65
CA GLY A 145 -4.84 -1.01 15.59
C GLY A 145 -3.43 -0.54 15.15
N PRO A 146 -2.78 0.33 15.96
CA PRO A 146 -1.45 0.87 15.69
C PRO A 146 -0.35 -0.19 15.62
N GLU A 147 -0.51 -1.30 16.32
CA GLU A 147 0.43 -2.42 16.32
C GLU A 147 0.69 -2.99 14.92
N VAL A 148 -0.28 -2.89 14.01
CA VAL A 148 -0.12 -3.33 12.62
C VAL A 148 0.96 -2.52 11.90
N ILE A 149 0.94 -1.19 12.06
CA ILE A 149 1.94 -0.30 11.44
C ILE A 149 3.28 -0.46 12.15
N ASN A 150 3.28 -0.45 13.49
CA ASN A 150 4.51 -0.52 14.28
C ASN A 150 5.26 -1.85 14.06
N ASN A 151 4.59 -2.99 14.13
CA ASN A 151 5.25 -4.28 13.92
C ASN A 151 5.76 -4.47 12.49
N THR A 152 5.10 -3.84 11.50
CA THR A 152 5.55 -3.85 10.11
C THR A 152 6.79 -2.97 9.93
N ARG A 153 6.79 -1.78 10.55
CA ARG A 153 7.94 -0.87 10.60
C ARG A 153 9.15 -1.57 11.21
N ASP A 154 8.98 -2.18 12.39
CA ASP A 154 10.07 -2.85 13.11
C ASP A 154 10.68 -3.98 12.26
N LEU A 155 9.86 -4.72 11.50
CA LEU A 155 10.35 -5.74 10.59
C LEU A 155 11.14 -5.15 9.42
N ILE A 156 10.68 -4.05 8.82
CA ILE A 156 11.42 -3.37 7.74
C ILE A 156 12.78 -2.89 8.27
N GLU A 157 12.79 -2.23 9.43
CA GLU A 157 14.04 -1.75 10.05
C GLU A 157 14.98 -2.91 10.39
N PHE A 158 14.47 -4.03 10.91
CA PHE A 158 15.25 -5.24 11.15
C PHE A 158 15.85 -5.82 9.85
N ASN A 159 15.07 -5.88 8.77
CA ASN A 159 15.47 -6.48 7.51
C ASN A 159 16.52 -5.66 6.74
N LYS A 160 16.65 -4.35 6.99
CA LYS A 160 17.72 -3.52 6.41
C LYS A 160 19.13 -4.07 6.65
N THR A 161 19.32 -4.83 7.74
CA THR A 161 20.63 -5.40 8.11
C THR A 161 20.93 -6.75 7.44
N ARG A 162 19.98 -7.32 6.69
CA ARG A 162 20.02 -8.71 6.23
C ARG A 162 20.33 -8.88 4.74
N ASN A 163 20.58 -7.79 4.01
CA ASN A 163 20.84 -7.77 2.56
C ASN A 163 19.85 -8.62 1.75
N LEU A 164 18.57 -8.58 2.12
CA LEU A 164 17.52 -9.26 1.38
C LEU A 164 17.18 -8.45 0.12
N PRO A 165 16.88 -9.10 -1.02
CA PRO A 165 16.39 -8.39 -2.19
C PRO A 165 15.18 -7.50 -1.85
N LEU A 166 15.12 -6.30 -2.42
CA LEU A 166 14.03 -5.33 -2.18
C LEU A 166 12.63 -5.98 -2.31
N GLU A 167 12.44 -6.82 -3.33
CA GLU A 167 11.20 -7.58 -3.56
C GLU A 167 10.81 -8.44 -2.35
N CYS A 168 11.79 -9.08 -1.73
CA CYS A 168 11.60 -9.93 -0.55
C CYS A 168 11.32 -9.11 0.69
N GLN A 169 11.98 -7.96 0.86
CA GLN A 169 11.68 -7.02 1.94
C GLN A 169 10.21 -6.57 1.89
N LEU A 170 9.74 -6.17 0.70
CA LEU A 170 8.34 -5.76 0.47
C LEU A 170 7.36 -6.90 0.75
N MET A 171 7.62 -8.10 0.23
CA MET A 171 6.76 -9.26 0.45
C MET A 171 6.66 -9.64 1.94
N GLN A 172 7.80 -9.71 2.64
CA GLN A 172 7.83 -10.06 4.07
C GLN A 172 7.14 -8.99 4.91
N ALA A 173 7.38 -7.70 4.63
CA ALA A 173 6.72 -6.59 5.32
C ALA A 173 5.19 -6.65 5.14
N MET A 174 4.71 -6.86 3.91
CA MET A 174 3.27 -6.94 3.65
C MET A 174 2.64 -8.20 4.26
N ARG A 175 3.35 -9.34 4.28
CA ARG A 175 2.88 -10.55 4.98
C ARG A 175 2.76 -10.31 6.47
N LYS A 176 3.75 -9.66 7.10
CA LYS A 176 3.68 -9.29 8.52
C LYS A 176 2.51 -8.36 8.82
N LEU A 177 2.28 -7.37 7.96
CA LEU A 177 1.13 -6.47 8.06
C LEU A 177 -0.18 -7.25 7.98
N HIS A 178 -0.32 -8.10 6.97
CA HIS A 178 -1.50 -8.95 6.75
C HIS A 178 -1.79 -9.83 7.97
N ASP A 179 -0.76 -10.50 8.50
CA ASP A 179 -0.89 -11.44 9.61
C ASP A 179 -1.20 -10.74 10.94
N THR A 180 -0.68 -9.51 11.14
CA THR A 180 -0.94 -8.71 12.35
C THR A 180 -2.33 -8.07 12.32
N GLY A 181 -2.80 -7.59 11.16
CA GLY A 181 -4.10 -6.91 11.02
C GLY A 181 -5.31 -7.84 10.87
N GLY A 182 -5.13 -9.15 11.11
CA GLY A 182 -5.90 -10.25 10.52
C GLY A 182 -7.27 -10.59 11.11
N GLU A 183 -8.02 -9.69 11.76
CA GLU A 183 -9.35 -10.03 12.30
C GLU A 183 -10.55 -9.57 11.47
N TRP A 184 -10.40 -8.60 10.55
CA TRP A 184 -11.55 -8.03 9.84
C TRP A 184 -11.31 -7.90 8.33
N LYS A 185 -11.75 -8.93 7.59
CA LYS A 185 -11.87 -9.04 6.13
C LYS A 185 -10.57 -9.27 5.36
N LEU A 186 -10.54 -10.45 4.74
CA LEU A 186 -9.52 -10.94 3.82
C LEU A 186 -9.12 -9.84 2.83
N PHE A 187 -7.85 -9.45 2.83
CA PHE A 187 -7.30 -8.74 1.69
C PHE A 187 -7.47 -9.64 0.45
N GLU A 188 -8.18 -9.14 -0.55
CA GLU A 188 -8.53 -9.94 -1.73
C GLU A 188 -7.60 -9.68 -2.90
N ARG A 189 -6.85 -8.58 -2.83
CA ARG A 189 -6.03 -8.08 -3.94
C ARG A 189 -4.73 -7.51 -3.43
N LEU A 190 -3.69 -7.76 -4.21
CA LEU A 190 -2.33 -7.30 -3.96
C LEU A 190 -1.80 -6.63 -5.23
N VAL A 191 -1.19 -5.46 -5.08
CA VAL A 191 -0.38 -4.80 -6.12
C VAL A 191 1.06 -4.86 -5.69
N PHE A 192 1.94 -5.18 -6.63
CA PHE A 192 3.37 -5.23 -6.44
C PHE A 192 4.05 -4.52 -7.60
N ALA A 193 5.00 -3.65 -7.32
CA ALA A 193 5.78 -2.95 -8.33
C ALA A 193 7.22 -2.73 -7.83
N VAL A 194 8.18 -2.84 -8.74
CA VAL A 194 9.59 -2.53 -8.52
C VAL A 194 10.10 -1.78 -9.74
N ASP A 195 10.98 -0.82 -9.51
CA ASP A 195 11.65 0.01 -10.51
C ASP A 195 13.16 -0.02 -10.20
N ASP A 196 13.94 -0.56 -11.13
CA ASP A 196 15.40 -0.56 -11.08
C ASP A 196 15.90 0.74 -11.71
N LEU A 197 16.42 1.63 -10.88
CA LEU A 197 16.79 2.98 -11.29
C LEU A 197 18.01 3.03 -12.23
N ASN A 198 18.65 1.89 -12.47
CA ASN A 198 19.71 1.76 -13.48
C ASN A 198 19.17 1.45 -14.87
N LEU A 199 17.93 0.99 -14.99
CA LEU A 199 17.33 0.52 -16.24
C LEU A 199 16.21 1.47 -16.67
N TYR A 200 16.15 1.80 -17.96
CA TYR A 200 15.05 2.59 -18.50
C TYR A 200 13.90 1.69 -18.94
N ASN A 201 12.66 2.07 -18.60
CA ASN A 201 11.42 1.35 -18.87
C ASN A 201 11.34 -0.05 -18.24
N ASP A 202 12.01 -0.27 -17.10
CA ASP A 202 11.93 -1.54 -16.36
C ASP A 202 10.83 -1.54 -15.29
N ALA A 203 10.27 -0.37 -14.98
CA ALA A 203 9.25 -0.24 -13.96
C ALA A 203 7.99 -1.08 -14.31
N ASP A 204 7.80 -2.20 -13.61
CA ASP A 204 6.70 -3.14 -13.82
C ASP A 204 5.75 -3.17 -12.61
N MET A 205 4.46 -3.36 -12.88
CA MET A 205 3.42 -3.49 -11.87
C MET A 205 2.58 -4.75 -12.13
N LYS A 206 2.57 -5.65 -11.14
CA LYS A 206 1.72 -6.83 -11.11
C LYS A 206 0.55 -6.68 -10.15
N ILE A 207 -0.60 -7.22 -10.55
CA ILE A 207 -1.80 -7.27 -9.70
C ILE A 207 -2.21 -8.74 -9.52
N PHE A 208 -2.42 -9.13 -8.28
CA PHE A 208 -2.85 -10.45 -7.86
C PHE A 208 -4.25 -10.37 -7.26
N TYR A 209 -5.05 -11.42 -7.47
CA TYR A 209 -6.43 -11.50 -7.04
C TYR A 209 -6.69 -12.86 -6.42
N ARG A 210 -7.33 -12.88 -5.25
CA ARG A 210 -7.81 -14.11 -4.65
C ARG A 210 -9.00 -14.63 -5.47
N LYS A 211 -8.88 -15.83 -6.03
CA LYS A 211 -9.98 -16.52 -6.75
C LYS A 211 -10.71 -17.45 -5.78
N GLY A 212 -11.93 -17.11 -5.38
CA GLY A 212 -12.82 -18.01 -4.64
C GLY A 212 -12.46 -18.25 -3.16
N ARG A 213 -13.26 -19.10 -2.50
CA ARG A 213 -13.08 -19.47 -1.07
C ARG A 213 -11.92 -20.43 -0.84
N HIS A 214 -11.50 -21.15 -1.88
CA HIS A 214 -10.43 -22.13 -1.83
C HIS A 214 -9.38 -21.79 -2.92
N GLU A 215 -8.12 -21.79 -2.49
CA GLU A 215 -6.96 -22.33 -3.23
C GLU A 215 -5.81 -21.46 -3.75
N ASN A 216 -5.69 -20.15 -3.53
CA ASN A 216 -4.33 -19.55 -3.53
C ASN A 216 -4.21 -18.39 -2.54
N ASP A 217 -3.18 -18.46 -1.69
CA ASP A 217 -2.68 -17.35 -0.89
C ASP A 217 -2.03 -16.32 -1.83
N LEU A 218 -2.40 -15.03 -1.70
CA LEU A 218 -1.85 -13.94 -2.51
C LEU A 218 -0.31 -13.91 -2.47
N PHE A 219 0.26 -14.30 -1.33
CA PHE A 219 1.70 -14.38 -1.16
C PHE A 219 2.33 -15.57 -1.88
N SER A 220 1.63 -16.70 -2.03
CA SER A 220 2.13 -17.82 -2.86
C SER A 220 2.14 -17.45 -4.34
N ASP A 221 1.15 -16.69 -4.81
CA ASP A 221 1.15 -16.16 -6.18
C ASP A 221 2.28 -15.16 -6.41
N LEU A 222 2.51 -14.27 -5.45
CA LEU A 222 3.63 -13.33 -5.47
C LEU A 222 4.97 -14.08 -5.47
N GLN A 223 5.14 -15.08 -4.60
CA GLN A 223 6.36 -15.89 -4.55
C GLN A 223 6.63 -16.62 -5.86
N ARG A 224 5.60 -17.20 -6.50
CA ARG A 224 5.74 -17.81 -7.83
C ARG A 224 6.10 -16.79 -8.91
N TYR A 225 5.59 -15.56 -8.81
CA TYR A 225 5.95 -14.48 -9.72
C TYR A 225 7.42 -14.06 -9.53
N LEU A 226 7.88 -13.92 -8.29
CA LEU A 226 9.27 -13.59 -7.97
C LEU A 226 10.24 -14.68 -8.41
N ALA A 227 9.91 -15.95 -8.22
CA ALA A 227 10.73 -17.07 -8.66
C ALA A 227 10.92 -17.10 -10.20
N LYS A 228 9.92 -16.65 -10.98
CA LYS A 228 10.05 -16.48 -12.44
C LYS A 228 10.98 -15.35 -12.86
N ARG A 229 11.34 -14.47 -11.93
CA ARG A 229 12.31 -13.37 -12.09
C ARG A 229 13.62 -13.67 -11.36
N ASP A 230 13.87 -14.95 -11.01
CA ASP A 230 15.04 -15.42 -10.27
C ASP A 230 15.23 -14.75 -8.89
N VAL A 231 14.14 -14.30 -8.27
CA VAL A 231 14.11 -13.76 -6.91
C VAL A 231 13.55 -14.79 -5.94
N TYR A 232 14.34 -15.20 -4.95
CA TYR A 232 13.98 -16.23 -3.97
C TYR A 232 14.00 -15.65 -2.55
N CYS A 233 12.82 -15.61 -1.92
CA CYS A 233 12.62 -15.08 -0.58
C CYS A 233 12.48 -16.23 0.43
N ASN A 234 13.59 -16.89 0.74
CA ASN A 234 13.64 -17.94 1.77
C ASN A 234 13.84 -17.36 3.16
#